data_AF-A0A3L9YYL5-F1
#
_entry.id   AF-A0A3L9YYL5-F1
#
_cell.length_a   1.000
_cell.length_b   1.000
_cell.length_c   1.000
_cell.angle_alpha   90.00
_cell.angle_beta   90.00
_cell.angle_gamma   90.00
#
_symmetry.space_group_name_H-M   'P 1'
#
loop_
_entity.id
_entity.type
_entity.pdbx_description
1 polymer ?
#
loop_
_entity_poly.entity_id
_entity_poly.type
_entity_poly.pdbx_seq_one_letter_code
_entity_poly.pdbx_strand_id
1 'polypeptide(L)'
;MEDLSVGFYLGFIVFVIARLLILIACIFLVSRYKSTATYLMLGGIILSILFSMGGQLSHILMNYNDPEKIVQAQGVITLLNGLAEVILGAGILLFVIQIIKKKQISN
;
A
#
# COMPACT_ATOMS: atom_id res chain seq x y z
N MET A 1 -3.72 -26.12 -15.83
CA MET A 1 -4.40 -25.19 -14.90
C MET A 1 -3.67 -25.07 -13.56
N GLU A 2 -2.69 -25.93 -13.26
CA GLU A 2 -1.89 -25.88 -12.02
C GLU A 2 -0.79 -24.81 -12.00
N ASP A 3 -0.21 -24.42 -13.15
CA ASP A 3 0.85 -23.38 -13.15
C ASP A 3 0.33 -21.97 -12.80
N LEU A 4 -0.94 -21.68 -13.12
CA LEU A 4 -1.53 -20.36 -12.90
C LEU A 4 -1.81 -20.11 -11.41
N SER A 5 -2.22 -21.15 -10.67
CA SER A 5 -2.48 -21.05 -9.24
C SER A 5 -1.18 -20.88 -8.46
N VAL A 6 -0.11 -21.60 -8.81
CA VAL A 6 1.20 -21.47 -8.15
C VAL A 6 1.77 -20.06 -8.33
N GLY A 7 1.68 -19.49 -9.53
CA GLY A 7 2.09 -18.10 -9.79
C GLY A 7 1.30 -17.06 -8.98
N PHE A 8 0.00 -17.28 -8.80
CA PHE A 8 -0.86 -16.41 -8.01
C PHE A 8 -0.51 -16.44 -6.51
N TYR A 9 -0.30 -17.64 -5.96
CA TYR A 9 0.09 -17.81 -4.55
C TYR A 9 1.48 -17.23 -4.26
N LEU A 10 2.46 -17.47 -5.14
CA LEU A 10 3.81 -16.89 -4.99
C LEU A 10 3.77 -15.36 -5.07
N GLY A 11 3.04 -14.80 -6.04
CA GLY A 11 2.85 -13.36 -6.17
C GLY A 11 2.24 -12.74 -4.92
N PHE A 12 1.22 -13.39 -4.35
CA PHE A 12 0.58 -12.94 -3.12
C PHE A 12 1.54 -12.95 -1.92
N ILE A 13 2.32 -14.02 -1.74
CA ILE A 13 3.29 -14.11 -0.63
C ILE A 13 4.33 -12.99 -0.74
N VAL A 14 4.92 -12.79 -1.92
CA VAL A 14 5.91 -11.73 -2.16
C VAL A 14 5.30 -10.36 -1.89
N PHE A 15 4.08 -10.12 -2.36
CA PHE A 15 3.35 -8.87 -2.13
C PHE A 15 3.14 -8.58 -0.64
N VAL A 16 2.70 -9.58 0.14
CA VAL A 16 2.48 -9.44 1.59
C VAL A 16 3.80 -9.15 2.31
N ILE A 17 4.87 -9.87 1.99
CA ILE A 17 6.20 -9.66 2.59
C ILE A 17 6.72 -8.25 2.28
N ALA A 18 6.63 -7.82 1.02
CA ALA A 18 7.06 -6.48 0.62
C ALA A 18 6.32 -5.38 1.40
N ARG A 19 4.99 -5.51 1.55
CA ARG A 19 4.19 -4.54 2.31
C ARG A 19 4.51 -4.52 3.80
N LEU A 20 4.78 -5.68 4.40
CA LEU A 20 5.22 -5.77 5.79
C LEU A 20 6.55 -5.04 5.99
N LEU A 21 7.53 -5.23 5.09
CA LEU A 21 8.80 -4.53 5.15
C LEU A 21 8.64 -3.00 5.04
N ILE A 22 7.80 -2.54 4.10
CA ILE A 22 7.52 -1.10 3.93
C ILE A 22 6.83 -0.53 5.17
N LEU A 23 5.89 -1.27 5.77
CA LEU A 23 5.20 -0.86 6.98
C LEU A 23 6.19 -0.70 8.16
N ILE A 24 7.07 -1.69 8.37
CA ILE A 24 8.11 -1.64 9.41
C ILE A 24 9.03 -0.44 9.18
N ALA A 25 9.46 -0.20 7.93
CA ALA A 25 10.28 0.95 7.58
C ALA A 25 9.57 2.28 7.89
N CYS A 26 8.28 2.41 7.57
CA CYS A 26 7.48 3.60 7.87
C CYS A 26 7.35 3.82 9.39
N ILE A 27 7.10 2.76 10.17
CA ILE A 27 7.02 2.84 11.64
C ILE A 27 8.35 3.34 12.23
N PHE A 28 9.47 2.81 11.74
CA PHE A 28 10.80 3.24 12.16
C PHE A 28 11.06 4.70 11.80
N LEU A 29 10.73 5.12 10.57
CA LEU A 29 10.86 6.51 10.13
C LEU A 29 10.04 7.48 10.98
N VAL A 30 8.77 7.15 11.26
CA VAL A 30 7.90 7.95 12.13
C VAL A 30 8.51 8.08 13.51
N SER A 31 9.02 6.99 14.08
CA SER A 31 9.63 7.00 15.41
C SER A 31 10.89 7.88 15.47
N ARG A 32 11.65 7.97 14.39
CA ARG A 32 12.93 8.70 14.32
C ARG A 32 12.78 10.18 13.95
N TYR A 33 11.94 10.50 12.97
CA TYR A 33 11.84 11.86 12.42
C TYR A 33 10.59 12.61 12.88
N LYS A 34 9.51 11.93 13.26
CA LYS A 34 8.24 12.51 13.73
C LYS A 34 7.75 13.69 12.87
N SER A 35 7.90 13.58 11.55
CA SER A 35 7.52 14.63 10.60
C SER A 35 6.16 14.32 9.96
N THR A 36 5.44 15.35 9.54
CA THR A 36 4.21 15.25 8.76
C THR A 36 4.37 14.32 7.55
N ALA A 37 5.53 14.34 6.90
CA ALA A 37 5.82 13.44 5.77
C ALA A 37 5.84 11.96 6.19
N THR A 38 6.45 11.64 7.34
CA THR A 38 6.50 10.26 7.85
C THR A 38 5.12 9.76 8.30
N TYR A 39 4.28 10.64 8.87
CA TYR A 39 2.88 10.28 9.17
C TYR A 39 2.05 10.06 7.91
N LEU A 40 2.29 10.86 6.85
CA LEU A 40 1.63 10.68 5.55
C LEU A 40 2.01 9.33 4.91
N MET A 41 3.29 8.96 4.97
CA MET A 41 3.78 7.65 4.50
C MET A 41 3.11 6.51 5.26
N LEU A 42 3.08 6.59 6.60
CA LEU A 42 2.46 5.58 7.44
C LEU A 42 0.95 5.46 7.16
N GLY A 43 0.27 6.60 7.00
CA GLY A 43 -1.14 6.63 6.60
C GLY A 43 -1.37 5.96 5.24
N GLY A 44 -0.55 6.30 4.24
CA GLY A 44 -0.63 5.70 2.90
C GLY A 44 -0.47 4.19 2.90
N ILE A 45 0.55 3.65 3.60
CA ILE A 45 0.77 2.20 3.63
C ILE A 45 -0.33 1.46 4.41
N ILE A 46 -0.83 2.01 5.52
CA ILE A 46 -1.94 1.41 6.28
C ILE A 46 -3.21 1.38 5.43
N LEU A 47 -3.53 2.49 4.78
CA LEU A 47 -4.71 2.61 3.92
C LEU A 47 -4.62 1.65 2.74
N SER A 48 -3.44 1.52 2.14
CA SER A 48 -3.19 0.58 1.07
C SER A 48 -3.37 -0.86 1.54
N ILE A 49 -2.87 -1.24 2.71
CA ILE A 49 -3.06 -2.59 3.28
C ILE A 49 -4.55 -2.87 3.51
N LEU A 50 -5.29 -1.92 4.10
CA LEU A 50 -6.72 -2.05 4.34
C LEU A 50 -7.51 -2.28 3.04
N PHE A 51 -7.24 -1.50 1.99
CA PHE A 51 -7.94 -1.66 0.71
C PHE A 51 -7.54 -2.96 0.00
N SER A 52 -6.28 -3.36 0.05
CA SER A 52 -5.84 -4.63 -0.52
C SER A 52 -6.47 -5.84 0.19
N MET A 53 -6.55 -5.82 1.52
CA MET A 53 -7.24 -6.88 2.27
C MET A 53 -8.75 -6.85 2.07
N GLY A 54 -9.35 -5.65 2.00
CA GLY A 54 -10.77 -5.46 1.70
C GLY A 54 -11.17 -6.03 0.34
N GLY A 55 -10.31 -5.88 -0.68
CA GLY A 55 -10.50 -6.48 -2.01
C GLY A 55 -10.58 -7.99 -2.00
N GLN A 56 -9.67 -8.62 -1.27
CA GLN A 56 -9.68 -10.07 -1.17
C GLN A 56 -10.87 -10.59 -0.36
N LEU A 57 -11.26 -9.88 0.70
CA LEU A 57 -12.47 -10.21 1.46
C LEU A 57 -13.74 -10.05 0.62
N SER A 58 -13.86 -9.02 -0.21
CA SER A 58 -15.00 -8.87 -1.11
C SER A 58 -15.09 -10.00 -2.13
N HIS A 59 -13.95 -10.52 -2.60
CA HIS A 59 -13.90 -11.68 -3.50
C HIS A 59 -14.41 -12.97 -2.84
N ILE A 60 -14.22 -13.12 -1.54
CA ILE A 60 -14.66 -14.30 -0.78
C ILE A 60 -16.15 -14.17 -0.39
N LEU A 61 -16.61 -12.95 -0.09
CA LEU A 61 -17.98 -12.68 0.38
C LEU A 61 -19.01 -12.56 -0.75
N MET A 62 -18.60 -12.09 -1.93
CA MET A 62 -19.49 -12.04 -3.10
C MET A 62 -19.58 -13.43 -3.74
N ASN A 63 -20.62 -14.16 -3.36
CA ASN A 63 -20.98 -15.43 -3.96
C ASN A 63 -21.02 -15.26 -5.51
N TYR A 64 -20.36 -16.15 -6.25
CA TYR A 64 -20.01 -16.08 -7.68
C TYR A 64 -21.16 -15.85 -8.69
N ASN A 65 -22.38 -15.57 -8.26
CA ASN A 65 -23.57 -15.47 -9.10
C ASN A 65 -23.59 -14.24 -10.02
N ASP A 66 -22.82 -13.19 -9.75
CA ASP A 66 -22.77 -11.97 -10.58
C ASP A 66 -21.32 -11.53 -10.85
N PRO A 67 -20.66 -12.05 -11.91
CA PRO A 67 -19.29 -11.69 -12.24
C PRO A 67 -19.11 -10.19 -12.53
N GLU A 68 -20.12 -9.50 -13.07
CA GLU A 68 -20.08 -8.04 -13.28
C GLU A 68 -19.93 -7.25 -11.98
N LYS A 69 -20.58 -7.70 -10.90
CA LYS A 69 -20.49 -7.02 -9.58
C LYS A 69 -19.12 -7.22 -8.95
N ILE A 70 -18.49 -8.38 -9.16
CA ILE A 70 -17.12 -8.65 -8.73
C ILE A 70 -16.15 -7.72 -9.47
N VAL A 71 -16.29 -7.58 -10.79
CA VAL A 71 -15.43 -6.69 -11.59
C VAL A 71 -15.60 -5.22 -11.18
N GLN A 72 -16.83 -4.75 -10.95
CA GLN A 72 -17.07 -3.39 -10.47
C GLN A 72 -16.47 -3.14 -9.07
N ALA A 73 -16.67 -4.06 -8.13
CA ALA A 73 -16.08 -3.97 -6.79
C ALA A 73 -14.55 -3.95 -6.86
N GLN A 74 -13.95 -4.81 -7.68
CA GLN A 74 -12.52 -4.85 -7.90
C GLN A 74 -11.99 -3.56 -8.53
N GLY A 75 -12.73 -2.95 -9.45
CA GLY A 75 -12.40 -1.66 -10.04
C GLY A 75 -12.32 -0.54 -9.00
N VAL A 76 -13.33 -0.44 -8.11
CA VAL A 76 -13.34 0.54 -7.01
C VAL A 76 -12.16 0.34 -6.06
N ILE A 77 -11.88 -0.91 -5.71
CA ILE A 77 -10.80 -1.24 -4.78
C ILE A 77 -9.43 -0.99 -5.40
N THR A 78 -9.29 -1.21 -6.72
CA THR A 78 -8.07 -0.88 -7.46
C THR A 78 -7.84 0.63 -7.48
N LEU A 79 -8.88 1.43 -7.71
CA LEU A 79 -8.83 2.89 -7.62
C LEU A 79 -8.41 3.37 -6.21
N LEU A 80 -9.01 2.80 -5.17
CA LEU A 80 -8.69 3.14 -3.77
C LEU A 80 -7.26 2.77 -3.40
N ASN A 81 -6.78 1.58 -3.82
CA ASN A 81 -5.38 1.18 -3.67
C ASN A 81 -4.44 2.14 -4.40
N GLY A 82 -4.76 2.51 -5.64
CA GLY A 82 -3.99 3.49 -6.41
C GLY A 82 -3.88 4.83 -5.68
N LEU A 83 -4.99 5.32 -5.11
CA LEU A 83 -4.99 6.55 -4.32
C LEU A 83 -4.08 6.44 -3.08
N ALA A 84 -4.15 5.31 -2.37
CA ALA A 84 -3.30 5.05 -1.21
C ALA A 84 -1.81 5.00 -1.57
N GLU A 85 -1.46 4.42 -2.73
CA GLU A 85 -0.09 4.41 -3.24
C GLU A 85 0.39 5.80 -3.65
N VAL A 86 -0.47 6.64 -4.24
CA VAL A 86 -0.15 8.05 -4.51
C VAL A 86 0.16 8.80 -3.21
N ILE A 87 -0.64 8.59 -2.16
CA ILE A 87 -0.40 9.21 -0.84
C ILE A 87 0.94 8.74 -0.26
N LEU A 88 1.23 7.44 -0.34
CA LEU A 88 2.51 6.88 0.10
C LEU A 88 3.70 7.49 -0.67
N GLY A 89 3.60 7.54 -2.01
CA GLY A 89 4.62 8.12 -2.89
C GLY A 89 4.85 9.62 -2.62
N ALA A 90 3.77 10.38 -2.43
CA ALA A 90 3.84 11.78 -2.04
C ALA A 90 4.52 11.96 -0.68
N GLY A 91 4.23 11.08 0.29
CA GLY A 91 4.90 11.05 1.59
C GLY A 91 6.41 10.83 1.47
N ILE A 92 6.83 9.87 0.63
CA ILE A 92 8.26 9.59 0.35
C ILE A 92 8.94 10.83 -0.25
N LEU A 93 8.33 11.44 -1.28
CA LEU A 93 8.86 12.63 -1.94
C LEU A 93 9.04 13.79 -0.95
N LEU A 94 8.02 14.08 -0.14
CA LEU A 94 8.10 15.12 0.88
C LEU A 94 9.19 14.83 1.91
N PHE A 95 9.34 13.57 2.33
CA PHE A 95 10.37 13.16 3.27
C PHE A 95 11.77 13.36 2.71
N VAL A 96 12.01 12.98 1.45
CA VAL A 96 13.30 13.19 0.76
C VAL A 96 13.62 14.68 0.65
N ILE A 97 12.65 15.51 0.23
CA ILE A 97 12.83 16.96 0.13
C ILE A 97 13.18 17.57 1.49
N GLN A 98 12.51 17.14 2.57
CA GLN A 98 12.81 17.61 3.92
C GLN A 98 14.24 17.24 4.36
N ILE A 99 14.69 16.02 4.09
CA ILE A 99 16.07 15.60 4.40
C ILE A 99 17.08 16.44 3.63
N ILE A 100 16.88 16.64 2.32
CA ILE A 100 17.79 17.42 1.47
C ILE A 100 17.87 18.87 1.95
N LYS A 101 16.73 19.51 2.22
CA LYS A 101 16.68 20.88 2.76
C LYS A 101 17.39 20.98 4.10
N LYS A 102 17.15 20.03 5.02
CA LYS A 102 17.80 20.03 6.34
C LYS A 102 19.32 19.85 6.22
N LYS A 103 19.79 19.07 5.25
CA LYS A 103 21.23 18.88 4.99
C LYS A 103 21.89 20.13 4.39
N GLN A 104 21.18 20.88 3.54
CA GLN A 104 21.68 22.12 2.94
C GLN A 104 21.77 23.29 3.93
N ILE A 105 20.88 23.36 4.93
CA ILE A 105 20.87 24.44 5.94
C ILE A 105 21.98 24.24 7.01
N SER A 106 22.51 23.03 7.14
CA SER A 106 23.52 22.67 8.16
C SER A 106 24.97 22.77 7.66
N ASN A 107 25.20 23.32 6.47
CA ASN A 107 26.50 23.47 5.80
C ASN A 107 26.72 24.95 5.50
#